data_AF-A0A8K0G5H4-F1
#
_entry.id   AF-A0A8K0G5H4-F1
#
_cell.length_a   1.000
_cell.length_b   1.000
_cell.length_c   1.000
_cell.angle_alpha   90.00
_cell.angle_beta   90.00
_cell.angle_gamma   90.00
#
_symmetry.space_group_name_H-M   'P 1'
#
loop_
_entity.id
_entity.type
_entity.pdbx_description
1 polymer ?
#
loop_
_entity_poly.entity_id
_entity_poly.type
_entity_poly.pdbx_seq_one_letter_code
_entity_poly.pdbx_strand_id
1 'polypeptide(L)'
;MKIARKISEKIQVKEKKNETEGNIKNKIKNKILEQIKNKWVEKQMHGQYPRAVQEHLIDKEQTYEWLRKRERKGETESLIIAAQDQTINTRYHKRNILIQNVNSKC
;
A
#
# COMPACT_ATOMS: atom_id res chain seq x y z
N MET A 1 40.89 38.30 -5.67
CA MET A 1 40.49 36.94 -6.13
C MET A 1 40.24 35.90 -5.02
N LYS A 2 40.82 35.98 -3.81
CA LYS A 2 40.65 34.95 -2.76
C LYS A 2 39.24 34.87 -2.14
N ILE A 3 38.50 35.99 -2.10
CA ILE A 3 37.15 36.07 -1.50
C ILE A 3 36.11 35.32 -2.34
N ALA A 4 36.12 35.51 -3.66
CA ALA A 4 35.20 34.82 -4.58
C ALA A 4 35.35 33.29 -4.50
N ARG A 5 36.59 32.79 -4.38
CA ARG A 5 36.89 31.36 -4.20
C ARG A 5 36.28 30.78 -2.90
N LYS A 6 36.42 31.50 -1.79
CA LYS A 6 35.81 31.10 -0.50
C LYS A 6 34.28 31.09 -0.56
N ILE A 7 33.67 31.96 -1.36
CA ILE A 7 32.21 31.99 -1.54
C ILE A 7 31.75 30.79 -2.37
N SER A 8 32.43 30.48 -3.48
CA SER A 8 32.07 29.33 -4.31
C SER A 8 32.22 27.99 -3.57
N GLU A 9 33.27 27.84 -2.75
CA GLU A 9 33.47 26.66 -1.91
C GLU A 9 32.34 26.49 -0.87
N LYS A 10 31.90 27.58 -0.23
CA LYS A 10 30.79 27.53 0.74
C LYS A 10 29.46 27.15 0.07
N ILE A 11 29.21 27.60 -1.16
CA ILE A 11 28.00 27.26 -1.92
C ILE A 11 28.00 25.75 -2.24
N GLN A 12 29.11 25.22 -2.77
CA GLN A 12 29.23 23.80 -3.11
C GLN A 12 29.07 22.88 -1.88
N VAL A 13 29.58 23.30 -0.72
CA VAL A 13 29.40 22.54 0.54
C VAL A 13 27.94 22.56 1.00
N LYS A 14 27.22 23.67 0.80
CA LYS A 14 25.80 23.80 1.16
C LYS A 14 24.90 22.96 0.26
N GLU A 15 25.18 22.93 -1.04
CA GLU A 15 24.46 22.09 -2.01
C GLU A 15 24.63 20.60 -1.71
N LYS A 16 25.87 20.14 -1.48
CA LYS A 16 26.13 18.75 -1.06
C LYS A 16 25.41 18.37 0.23
N LYS A 17 25.36 19.28 1.21
CA LYS A 17 24.57 19.05 2.45
C LYS A 17 23.09 18.88 2.16
N ASN A 18 22.49 19.77 1.35
CA ASN A 18 21.07 19.66 0.97
C ASN A 18 20.76 18.36 0.21
N GLU A 19 21.65 17.93 -0.70
CA GLU A 19 21.52 16.65 -1.41
C GLU A 19 21.58 15.46 -0.44
N THR A 20 22.54 15.47 0.51
CA THR A 20 22.62 14.41 1.53
C THR A 20 21.40 14.39 2.44
N GLU A 21 20.89 15.55 2.85
CA GLU A 21 19.66 15.66 3.65
C GLU A 21 18.43 15.17 2.89
N GLY A 22 18.30 15.49 1.60
CA GLY A 22 17.24 14.96 0.73
C GLY A 22 17.30 13.45 0.60
N ASN A 23 18.50 12.90 0.43
CA ASN A 23 18.71 11.46 0.31
C ASN A 23 18.39 10.71 1.62
N ILE A 24 18.77 11.29 2.76
CA ILE A 24 18.43 10.76 4.10
C ILE A 24 16.91 10.80 4.32
N LYS A 25 16.23 11.91 3.97
CA LYS A 25 14.77 12.03 4.08
C LYS A 25 14.04 10.97 3.25
N ASN A 26 14.48 10.73 2.01
CA ASN A 26 13.89 9.69 1.15
C ASN A 26 14.11 8.29 1.73
N LYS A 27 15.30 8.01 2.28
CA LYS A 27 15.60 6.73 2.92
C LYS A 27 14.72 6.48 4.15
N ILE A 28 14.50 7.51 4.98
CA ILE A 28 13.59 7.44 6.14
C ILE A 28 12.16 7.21 5.68
N LYS A 29 11.69 7.96 4.68
CA LYS A 29 10.34 7.82 4.13
C LYS A 29 10.07 6.41 3.62
N ASN A 30 11.00 5.83 2.86
CA ASN A 30 10.89 4.46 2.36
C ASN A 30 10.85 3.45 3.51
N LYS A 31 11.68 3.62 4.54
CA LYS A 31 11.66 2.75 5.72
C LYS A 31 10.35 2.81 6.49
N ILE A 32 9.75 4.00 6.62
CA ILE A 32 8.42 4.18 7.22
C ILE A 32 7.36 3.49 6.37
N LEU A 33 7.40 3.65 5.04
CA LEU A 33 6.45 3.00 4.13
C LEU A 33 6.55 1.47 4.21
N GLU A 34 7.75 0.92 4.28
CA GLU A 34 7.96 -0.52 4.50
C GLU A 34 7.41 -0.98 5.84
N GLN A 35 7.65 -0.23 6.92
CA GLN A 35 7.09 -0.56 8.24
C GLN A 35 5.56 -0.54 8.24
N ILE A 36 4.93 0.46 7.62
CA ILE A 36 3.47 0.54 7.48
C ILE A 36 2.95 -0.65 6.69
N LYS A 37 3.61 -0.99 5.57
CA LYS A 37 3.25 -2.13 4.72
C LYS A 37 3.36 -3.45 5.50
N ASN A 38 4.48 -3.70 6.19
CA ASN A 38 4.69 -4.93 6.94
C ASN A 38 3.67 -5.06 8.08
N LYS A 39 3.42 -3.98 8.82
CA LYS A 39 2.38 -3.95 9.86
C LYS A 39 0.98 -4.22 9.30
N TRP A 40 0.69 -3.78 8.07
CA TRP A 40 -0.58 -4.08 7.40
C TRP A 40 -0.67 -5.55 6.98
N VAL A 41 0.40 -6.11 6.42
CA VAL A 41 0.48 -7.53 6.03
C VAL A 41 0.32 -8.43 7.26
N GLU A 42 1.00 -8.13 8.36
CA GLU A 42 0.91 -8.88 9.62
C GLU A 42 -0.48 -8.82 10.27
N LYS A 43 -1.25 -7.76 10.00
CA LYS A 43 -2.64 -7.62 10.47
C LYS A 43 -3.65 -8.42 9.64
N GLN A 44 -3.25 -9.07 8.54
CA GLN A 44 -4.15 -9.93 7.80
C GLN A 44 -4.53 -11.14 8.64
N MET A 45 -5.67 -11.06 9.33
CA MET A 45 -6.29 -12.23 9.95
C MET A 45 -6.80 -13.17 8.85
N HIS A 46 -7.55 -12.63 7.89
CA HIS A 46 -8.16 -13.36 6.78
C HIS A 46 -8.18 -12.43 5.57
N GLY A 47 -7.49 -12.78 4.48
CA GLY A 47 -7.57 -12.01 3.25
C GLY A 47 -7.36 -12.92 2.07
N GLN A 48 -8.46 -13.30 1.43
CA GLN A 48 -8.40 -14.04 0.17
C GLN A 48 -7.88 -13.13 -0.94
N TYR A 49 -8.26 -11.85 -0.91
CA TYR A 49 -7.86 -10.92 -1.94
C TYR A 49 -6.36 -10.60 -1.93
N PRO A 50 -5.72 -10.22 -0.79
CA PRO A 50 -4.28 -9.97 -0.81
C PRO A 50 -3.45 -11.22 -1.11
N ARG A 51 -3.96 -12.43 -0.82
CA ARG A 51 -3.33 -13.69 -1.24
C ARG A 51 -3.44 -13.90 -2.75
N ALA A 52 -4.64 -13.74 -3.30
CA ALA A 52 -4.88 -13.87 -4.74
C ALA A 52 -4.00 -12.88 -5.52
N VAL A 53 -3.95 -11.61 -5.12
CA VAL A 53 -3.15 -10.56 -5.80
C VAL A 53 -1.63 -10.81 -5.73
N GLN A 54 -1.17 -11.69 -4.84
CA GLN A 54 0.24 -12.10 -4.77
C GLN A 54 0.60 -13.27 -5.70
N GLU A 55 -0.37 -13.88 -6.38
CA GLU A 55 -0.12 -14.97 -7.33
C GLU A 55 0.71 -14.51 -8.53
N HIS A 56 1.53 -15.42 -9.07
CA HIS A 56 2.53 -15.14 -10.10
C HIS A 56 1.94 -14.56 -11.41
N LEU A 57 0.68 -14.87 -11.70
CA LEU A 57 0.04 -14.48 -12.96
C LEU A 57 -0.78 -13.19 -12.86
N ILE A 58 -0.78 -12.53 -11.70
CA ILE A 58 -1.61 -11.33 -11.48
C ILE A 58 -0.76 -10.06 -11.62
N ASP A 59 -1.17 -9.21 -12.56
CA ASP A 59 -0.66 -7.85 -12.67
C ASP A 59 -1.22 -6.97 -11.54
N LYS A 60 -0.36 -6.62 -10.58
CA LYS A 60 -0.73 -5.80 -9.43
C LYS A 60 -1.07 -4.37 -9.82
N GLU A 61 -0.42 -3.81 -10.83
CA GLU A 61 -0.68 -2.42 -11.25
C GLU A 61 -2.07 -2.30 -11.85
N GLN A 62 -2.42 -3.22 -12.74
CA GLN A 62 -3.78 -3.28 -13.30
C GLN A 62 -4.81 -3.64 -12.22
N THR A 63 -4.49 -4.58 -11.33
CA THR A 63 -5.40 -5.00 -10.24
C THR A 63 -5.71 -3.89 -9.25
N TYR A 64 -4.79 -2.95 -9.02
CA TYR A 64 -5.02 -1.79 -8.16
C TYR A 64 -5.38 -0.52 -8.93
N GLU A 65 -5.50 -0.57 -10.25
CA GLU A 65 -5.86 0.58 -11.08
C GLU A 65 -7.21 1.17 -10.66
N TRP A 66 -8.14 0.30 -10.19
CA TRP A 66 -9.40 0.79 -9.65
C TRP A 66 -9.13 1.86 -8.58
N LEU A 67 -8.25 1.67 -7.61
CA LEU A 67 -7.97 2.65 -6.54
C LEU A 67 -7.54 4.04 -7.06
N ARG A 68 -7.00 4.11 -8.28
CA ARG A 68 -6.57 5.38 -8.90
C ARG A 68 -7.69 6.12 -9.61
N LYS A 69 -8.82 5.46 -9.91
CA LYS A 69 -9.98 6.10 -10.53
C LYS A 69 -10.59 7.06 -9.50
N ARG A 70 -10.34 8.36 -9.72
CA ARG A 70 -10.96 9.46 -8.96
C ARG A 70 -12.47 9.37 -9.16
N GLU A 71 -13.24 9.56 -8.09
CA GLU A 71 -14.72 9.48 -8.00
C GLU A 71 -15.32 8.24 -7.34
N ARG A 72 -14.68 7.67 -6.31
CA ARG A 72 -15.39 6.76 -5.40
C ARG A 72 -15.46 7.30 -4.00
N LYS A 73 -16.67 7.21 -3.42
CA LYS A 73 -16.89 7.47 -2.01
C LYS A 73 -16.17 6.38 -1.21
N GLY A 74 -15.66 6.71 -0.02
CA GLY A 74 -15.00 5.72 0.84
C GLY A 74 -15.87 4.50 1.16
N GLU A 75 -17.21 4.67 1.15
CA GLU A 75 -18.20 3.60 1.27
C GLU A 75 -18.12 2.58 0.11
N THR A 76 -17.84 3.03 -1.11
CA THR A 76 -17.71 2.15 -2.27
C THR A 76 -16.41 1.38 -2.22
N GLU A 77 -15.34 2.00 -1.72
CA GLU A 77 -14.05 1.33 -1.54
C GLU A 77 -14.14 0.22 -0.48
N SER A 78 -14.78 0.51 0.66
CA SER A 78 -14.99 -0.48 1.72
C SER A 78 -15.87 -1.64 1.25
N LEU A 79 -16.91 -1.38 0.45
CA LEU A 79 -17.76 -2.41 -0.13
C LEU A 79 -17.01 -3.31 -1.11
N ILE A 80 -16.21 -2.74 -2.02
CA ILE A 80 -15.42 -3.51 -2.99
C ILE A 80 -14.40 -4.40 -2.27
N ILE A 81 -13.69 -3.87 -1.27
CA ILE A 81 -12.74 -4.65 -0.49
C ILE A 81 -13.45 -5.77 0.28
N ALA A 82 -14.60 -5.48 0.90
CA ALA A 82 -15.37 -6.51 1.60
C ALA A 82 -15.86 -7.62 0.66
N ALA A 83 -16.26 -7.27 -0.56
CA ALA A 83 -16.64 -8.24 -1.60
C ALA A 83 -15.44 -9.12 -2.01
N GLN A 84 -14.29 -8.48 -2.26
CA GLN A 84 -13.06 -9.14 -2.68
C GLN A 84 -12.51 -10.09 -1.61
N ASP A 85 -12.59 -9.70 -0.34
CA ASP A 85 -12.20 -10.55 0.79
C ASP A 85 -13.25 -11.61 1.15
N GLN A 86 -14.34 -11.72 0.38
CA GLN A 86 -15.48 -12.60 0.66
C GLN A 86 -16.06 -12.41 2.08
N THR A 87 -15.88 -11.22 2.66
CA THR A 87 -16.39 -10.86 3.99
C THR A 87 -17.84 -10.38 3.94
N ILE A 88 -18.40 -10.21 2.74
CA ILE A 88 -19.85 -10.13 2.56
C ILE A 88 -20.47 -11.42 3.07
N ASN A 89 -21.55 -11.29 3.85
CA ASN A 89 -22.27 -12.40 4.48
C ASN A 89 -23.05 -13.25 3.45
N THR A 90 -22.32 -13.86 2.51
CA THR A 90 -22.83 -14.77 1.48
C THR A 90 -23.23 -16.10 2.11
N ARG A 91 -24.10 -16.87 1.44
CA ARG A 91 -24.45 -18.22 1.91
C ARG A 91 -23.23 -19.14 2.01
N TYR A 92 -22.25 -18.93 1.12
CA TYR A 92 -20.94 -19.58 1.20
C TYR A 92 -20.18 -19.22 2.49
N HIS A 93 -20.05 -17.93 2.81
CA HIS A 93 -19.42 -17.46 4.04
C HIS A 93 -20.14 -18.02 5.29
N LYS A 94 -21.48 -17.99 5.31
CA LYS A 94 -22.27 -18.57 6.39
C LYS A 94 -22.01 -20.06 6.57
N ARG A 95 -21.94 -20.83 5.48
CA ARG A 95 -21.72 -22.27 5.55
C ARG A 95 -20.29 -22.65 5.90
N ASN A 96 -19.29 -22.04 5.25
CA ASN A 96 -17.91 -22.55 5.27
C ASN A 96 -17.00 -21.82 6.25
N ILE A 97 -17.34 -20.59 6.63
CA ILE A 97 -16.56 -19.79 7.59
C ILE A 97 -17.28 -19.76 8.94
N LEU A 98 -18.59 -19.45 8.94
CA LEU A 98 -19.40 -19.41 10.16
C LEU A 98 -19.97 -20.78 10.56
N ILE A 99 -19.73 -21.83 9.77
CA ILE A 99 -20.14 -23.22 10.04
C ILE A 99 -21.65 -23.33 10.33
N GLN A 100 -22.46 -22.52 9.64
CA GLN A 100 -23.91 -22.54 9.77
C GLN A 100 -24.53 -23.57 8.82
N ASN A 101 -25.63 -24.20 9.25
CA ASN A 101 -26.35 -25.16 8.43
C ASN A 101 -27.21 -24.45 7.37
N VAL A 102 -26.57 -24.01 6.30
CA VAL A 102 -27.18 -23.33 5.15
C VAL A 102 -26.59 -23.87 3.85
N ASN A 103 -27.41 -23.97 2.79
CA ASN A 103 -26.93 -24.32 1.46
C ASN A 103 -25.99 -23.22 0.95
N SER A 104 -24.75 -23.57 0.54
CA SER A 104 -23.74 -22.61 0.07
C SER A 104 -23.97 -22.12 -1.35
N LYS A 105 -24.79 -22.80 -2.13
CA LYS A 105 -25.18 -22.34 -3.47
C LYS A 105 -26.24 -21.25 -3.33
N CYS A 106 -26.13 -20.21 -4.17
CA CYS A 106 -27.14 -19.16 -4.27
C CYS A 106 -28.50 -19.78 -4.59
#